data_AF-A0A8T9B2N7-F1
#
_entry.id   AF-A0A8T9B2N7-F1
#
_cell.length_a   1.000
_cell.length_b   1.000
_cell.length_c   1.000
_cell.angle_alpha   90.00
_cell.angle_beta   90.00
_cell.angle_gamma   90.00
#
_symmetry.space_group_name_H-M   'P 1'
#
loop_
_entity.id
_entity.type
_entity.pdbx_description
1 polymer ?
#
loop_
_entity_poly.entity_id
_entity_poly.type
_entity_poly.pdbx_seq_one_letter_code
_entity_poly.pdbx_strand_id
1 'polypeptide(L)' 'MGGAILDSVPKEGEALSFKGSAMVCLASSKEEVLEMLKRDVYTENEVWDFSKIYPFKCAFRYPVDA' A
#
# COMPACT_ATOMS: atom_id res chain seq x y z
N MET A 1 2.80 -4.81 -6.57
CA MET A 1 3.16 -3.37 -6.57
C MET A 1 2.77 -2.81 -5.22
N GLY A 2 3.57 -1.90 -4.66
CA GLY A 2 3.27 -1.21 -3.42
C GLY A 2 4.21 -0.03 -3.22
N GLY A 3 3.89 0.85 -2.29
CA GLY A 3 4.69 2.03 -2.01
C GLY A 3 4.07 2.95 -0.98
N ALA A 4 4.83 4.01 -0.67
CA ALA A 4 4.38 5.10 0.19
C ALA A 4 3.41 6.01 -0.56
N ILE A 5 2.31 6.38 0.09
CA ILE A 5 1.51 7.54 -0.29
C ILE A 5 2.16 8.74 0.36
N LEU A 6 2.46 9.78 -0.42
CA LEU A 6 3.11 11.00 0.07
C LEU A 6 2.14 12.18 0.04
N ASP A 7 2.28 13.12 0.97
CA ASP A 7 1.50 14.37 0.96
C ASP A 7 1.99 15.37 -0.10
N SER A 8 3.26 15.26 -0.51
CA SER A 8 3.85 16.14 -1.52
C SER A 8 4.95 15.42 -2.32
N VAL A 9 5.30 16.00 -3.47
CA VAL A 9 6.40 15.50 -4.31
C VAL A 9 7.71 15.55 -3.51
N PRO A 10 8.49 14.46 -3.45
CA PRO A 10 9.78 14.46 -2.77
C PRO A 10 10.71 15.56 -3.26
N LYS A 11 11.38 16.22 -2.32
CA LYS A 11 12.50 17.13 -2.63
C LYS A 11 13.81 16.46 -2.27
N GLU A 12 14.84 16.78 -3.04
CA GLU A 12 16.17 16.21 -2.84
C GLU A 12 16.73 16.60 -1.46
N GLY A 13 17.26 15.62 -0.73
CA GLY A 13 17.83 15.81 0.61
C GLY A 13 16.80 15.99 1.75
N GLU A 14 15.51 16.03 1.46
CA GLU A 14 14.46 16.12 2.49
C GLU A 14 13.88 14.74 2.83
N ALA A 15 13.39 14.60 4.07
CA ALA A 15 12.64 13.42 4.48
C ALA A 15 11.32 13.32 3.71
N LEU A 16 10.92 12.10 3.34
CA LEU A 16 9.65 11.86 2.66
C LEU A 16 8.47 12.21 3.56
N SER A 17 7.54 13.01 3.05
CA SER A 17 6.29 13.33 3.75
C SER A 17 5.29 12.18 3.63
N PHE A 18 5.46 11.14 4.46
CA PHE A 18 4.59 9.96 4.47
C PHE A 18 3.16 10.29 4.93
N LYS A 19 2.20 9.90 4.09
CA LYS A 19 0.75 9.95 4.38
C LYS A 19 0.18 8.56 4.69
N GLY A 20 0.83 7.51 4.20
CA GLY A 20 0.41 6.12 4.41
C GLY A 20 1.07 5.17 3.43
N SER A 21 0.55 3.95 3.36
CA SER A 21 1.07 2.88 2.51
C SER A 21 -0.03 2.32 1.62
N ALA A 22 0.33 1.91 0.41
CA ALA A 22 -0.54 1.19 -0.50
C ALA A 22 0.14 -0.08 -0.99
N MET A 23 -0.61 -1.17 -1.12
CA MET A 23 -0.12 -2.40 -1.73
C MET A 23 -1.22 -3.11 -2.52
N VAL A 24 -0.79 -3.85 -3.54
CA VAL A 24 -1.62 -4.81 -4.28
C VAL A 24 -1.21 -6.22 -3.85
N CYS A 25 -2.12 -6.92 -3.16
CA CYS A 25 -1.91 -8.30 -2.71
C CYS A 25 -2.49 -9.30 -3.72
N LEU A 26 -1.82 -10.44 -3.89
CA LEU A 26 -2.39 -11.61 -4.53
C LEU A 26 -2.89 -12.55 -3.43
N ALA A 27 -4.19 -12.84 -3.45
CA ALA A 27 -4.85 -13.71 -2.48
C ALA A 27 -6.13 -14.28 -3.09
N SER A 28 -6.63 -15.37 -2.51
CA SER A 28 -7.88 -16.02 -2.93
C SER A 28 -9.11 -15.41 -2.26
N SER A 29 -8.94 -14.64 -1.18
CA SER A 29 -10.04 -13.95 -0.50
C SER A 29 -9.55 -12.71 0.29
N LYS A 30 -10.51 -11.90 0.78
CA LYS A 30 -10.21 -10.74 1.63
C LYS A 30 -9.64 -11.16 2.99
N GLU A 31 -10.11 -12.27 3.53
CA GLU A 31 -9.70 -12.82 4.83
C GLU A 31 -8.22 -13.23 4.80
N GLU A 32 -7.77 -13.83 3.71
CA GLU A 32 -6.34 -14.14 3.50
C GLU A 32 -5.48 -12.87 3.52
N VAL A 33 -5.94 -11.78 2.89
CA VAL A 33 -5.26 -10.48 2.95
C VAL A 33 -5.23 -9.93 4.37
N LEU A 34 -6.33 -10.02 5.11
CA LEU A 34 -6.40 -9.56 6.50
C LEU A 34 -5.44 -10.33 7.42
N GLU A 35 -5.35 -11.65 7.29
CA GLU A 35 -4.41 -12.46 8.08
C GLU A 35 -2.95 -12.16 7.75
N MET A 36 -2.64 -11.86 6.47
CA MET A 36 -1.31 -11.38 6.09
C MET A 36 -1.00 -10.04 6.73
N LEU A 37 -1.90 -9.06 6.61
CA LEU A 37 -1.68 -7.71 7.15
C LEU A 37 -1.61 -7.70 8.68
N LYS A 38 -2.38 -8.52 9.39
CA LYS A 38 -2.31 -8.62 10.86
C LYS A 38 -0.92 -9.00 11.40
N ARG A 39 -0.07 -9.60 10.56
CA ARG A 39 1.32 -9.98 10.90
C ARG A 39 2.35 -8.95 10.43
N ASP A 40 1.91 -7.87 9.80
CA ASP A 40 2.75 -6.80 9.28
C ASP A 40 3.08 -5.77 10.38
N VAL A 41 4.32 -5.27 10.41
CA VAL A 41 4.79 -4.28 11.39
C VAL A 41 3.99 -2.98 11.36
N TYR A 42 3.37 -2.63 10.23
CA TYR A 42 2.49 -1.48 10.12
C TYR A 42 1.12 -1.71 10.79
N THR A 43 0.74 -2.95 11.09
CA THR A 43 -0.41 -3.23 11.97
C THR A 43 -0.11 -2.86 13.41
N GLU A 44 1.10 -3.17 13.90
CA GLU A 44 1.51 -2.82 15.26
C GLU A 44 1.49 -1.30 15.50
N ASN A 45 1.69 -0.52 14.43
CA ASN A 45 1.73 0.93 14.45
C ASN A 45 0.44 1.59 13.93
N GLU A 46 -0.67 0.84 13.83
CA GLU A 46 -2.00 1.34 13.41
C GLU A 46 -2.01 2.09 12.06
N VAL A 47 -1.09 1.75 11.16
CA VAL A 47 -0.99 2.41 9.84
C VAL A 47 -2.07 1.90 8.88
N TRP A 48 -2.49 0.64 9.03
CA TRP A 48 -3.48 0.03 8.14
C TRP A 48 -4.91 0.43 8.48
N ASP A 49 -5.61 0.99 7.50
CA ASP A 49 -7.06 1.15 7.54
C ASP A 49 -7.72 -0.08 6.89
N PHE A 50 -8.11 -1.06 7.72
CA PHE A 50 -8.74 -2.30 7.27
C PHE A 50 -10.11 -2.12 6.61
N SER A 51 -10.71 -0.92 6.69
CA SER A 51 -11.92 -0.60 5.93
C SER A 51 -11.63 -0.36 4.44
N LYS A 52 -10.38 -0.03 4.08
CA LYS A 52 -9.95 0.33 2.72
C LYS A 52 -9.27 -0.84 1.98
N ILE A 53 -9.97 -1.96 1.86
CA ILE A 53 -9.52 -3.12 1.09
C ILE A 53 -10.49 -3.36 -0.08
N TYR A 54 -9.94 -3.39 -1.29
CA TYR A 54 -10.73 -3.46 -2.53
C TYR A 54 -10.23 -4.58 -3.45
N PRO A 55 -11.13 -5.31 -4.15
CA PRO A 55 -10.72 -6.20 -5.22
C PRO A 55 -10.14 -5.38 -6.38
N PHE A 56 -9.02 -5.82 -6.94
CA PHE A 56 -8.30 -5.09 -7.97
C PHE A 56 -8.01 -5.96 -9.19
N LYS A 57 -8.42 -5.51 -10.38
CA LYS A 57 -8.03 -6.10 -11.66
C LYS A 57 -6.96 -5.24 -12.31
N CYS A 58 -5.73 -5.74 -12.29
CA CYS A 58 -4.56 -5.01 -12.78
C CYS A 58 -4.57 -4.91 -14.31
N ALA A 59 -4.58 -3.69 -14.86
CA ALA A 59 -4.48 -3.44 -16.31
C ALA A 59 -3.03 -3.49 -16.80
N PHE A 60 -2.11 -2.91 -16.04
CA PHE A 60 -0.67 -2.89 -16.31
C PHE A 60 0.10 -3.09 -15.00
N ARG A 61 1.19 -3.87 -15.05
CA ARG A 61 2.02 -4.17 -13.87
C ARG A 61 3.28 -3.31 -13.76
N TYR A 62 3.60 -2.58 -14.82
CA TYR A 62 4.77 -1.73 -14.92
C TYR A 62 4.31 -0.33 -15.32
N PRO A 63 5.01 0.73 -14.88
CA PRO A 63 4.74 2.08 -15.36
C PRO A 63 4.71 2.08 -16.87
N VAL A 64 3.68 2.69 -17.43
CA VAL A 64 3.68 3.04 -18.85
C VAL A 64 4.48 4.32 -18.94
N ASP A 65 5.48 4.35 -19.82
CA ASP A 65 6.22 5.58 -20.09
C ASP A 65 5.23 6.68 -20.46
N ALA A 66 5.34 7.84 -19.79
CA ALA A 66 4.49 9.00 -19.98
C ALA A 66 5.04 9.92 -21.08
#